data_AF-A0A076LEY0-F1
#
_entry.id   AF-A0A076LEY0-F1
#
_cell.length_a   1.000
_cell.length_b   1.000
_cell.length_c   1.000
_cell.angle_alpha   90.00
_cell.angle_beta   90.00
_cell.angle_gamma   90.00
#
_symmetry.space_group_name_H-M   'P 1'
#
loop_
_entity.id
_entity.type
_entity.pdbx_description
1 polymer ?
#
loop_
_entity_poly.entity_id
_entity_poly.type
_entity_poly.pdbx_seq_one_letter_code
_entity_poly.pdbx_strand_id
1 'polypeptide(L)' 'MEDVMIVEKEGDKIIAIDLFGEKKEFVGEIKKIDLNENKIFIEG' A
#
# COMPACT_ATOMS: atom_id res chain seq x y z
N MET A 1 8.01 0.27 -0.91
CA MET A 1 8.04 0.15 0.56
C MET A 1 8.16 -1.33 0.85
N GLU A 2 8.96 -1.71 1.82
CA GLU A 2 9.20 -3.11 2.20
C GLU A 2 8.50 -3.39 3.54
N ASP A 3 8.33 -4.67 3.89
CA ASP A 3 7.71 -5.12 5.15
C ASP A 3 6.33 -4.50 5.45
N VAL A 4 5.55 -4.22 4.41
CA VAL A 4 4.21 -3.65 4.53
C VAL A 4 3.26 -4.65 5.17
N MET A 5 2.67 -4.28 6.30
CA MET A 5 1.69 -5.09 7.04
C MET A 5 0.26 -4.72 6.65
N ILE A 6 0.01 -3.42 6.50
CA ILE A 6 -1.34 -2.87 6.31
C ILE A 6 -1.32 -1.91 5.13
N VAL A 7 -2.35 -2.00 4.29
CA VAL A 7 -2.66 -1.00 3.27
C VAL A 7 -4.12 -0.61 3.40
N GLU A 8 -4.36 0.68 3.66
CA GLU A 8 -5.70 1.28 3.79
C GLU A 8 -5.96 2.24 2.64
N LYS A 9 -7.19 2.26 2.11
CA LYS A 9 -7.64 3.24 1.12
C LYS A 9 -8.58 4.22 1.79
N GLU A 10 -8.21 5.49 1.82
CA GLU A 10 -9.03 6.61 2.33
C GLU A 10 -9.28 7.60 1.19
N GLY A 11 -10.44 7.47 0.53
CA GLY A 11 -10.75 8.27 -0.66
C GLY A 11 -9.77 8.00 -1.80
N ASP A 12 -9.10 9.05 -2.29
CA ASP A 12 -8.08 8.97 -3.35
C ASP A 12 -6.66 8.74 -2.81
N LYS A 13 -6.54 8.49 -1.50
CA LYS A 13 -5.26 8.21 -0.85
C LYS A 13 -5.15 6.75 -0.46
N ILE A 14 -3.92 6.25 -0.52
CA ILE A 14 -3.53 4.94 -0.03
C ILE A 14 -2.48 5.13 1.05
N ILE A 15 -2.73 4.54 2.21
CA ILE A 15 -1.86 4.58 3.39
C ILE A 15 -1.26 3.19 3.55
N ALA A 16 0.05 3.08 3.40
CA ALA A 16 0.79 1.85 3.69
C ALA A 16 1.48 1.97 5.05
N ILE A 17 1.36 0.94 5.89
CA ILE A 17 1.99 0.84 7.21
C ILE A 17 2.86 -0.42 7.25
N ASP A 18 4.12 -0.28 7.63
CA ASP A 18 5.04 -1.41 7.78
C ASP A 18 5.03 -2.04 9.18
N LEU A 19 5.82 -3.11 9.36
CA LEU A 19 6.01 -3.80 10.63
C LEU A 19 6.59 -2.91 11.74
N PHE A 20 7.24 -1.81 11.41
CA PHE A 20 7.89 -0.89 12.34
C PHE A 20 7.00 0.31 12.67
N GLY A 21 5.81 0.40 12.08
CA GLY A 21 4.86 1.49 12.26
C GLY A 21 5.15 2.71 11.40
N GLU A 22 6.11 2.65 10.46
CA GLU A 22 6.31 3.70 9.48
C GLU A 22 5.10 3.75 8.55
N LYS A 23 4.60 4.97 8.31
CA LYS A 23 3.45 5.22 7.44
C LYS A 23 3.89 5.98 6.21
N LYS A 24 3.38 5.55 5.05
CA LYS A 24 3.57 6.25 3.78
C LYS A 24 2.26 6.46 3.06
N GLU A 25 1.99 7.72 2.71
CA GLU A 25 0.82 8.13 1.95
C GLU A 25 1.15 8.23 0.47
N PHE A 26 0.26 7.71 -0.36
CA PHE A 26 0.28 7.80 -1.82
C PHE A 26 -1.06 8.33 -2.30
N VAL A 27 -1.06 9.17 -3.33
CA VAL A 27 -2.29 9.54 -4.05
C VAL A 27 -2.42 8.58 -5.24
N GLY A 28 -3.58 7.96 -5.41
CA GLY A 28 -3.82 7.02 -6.50
C GLY A 28 -4.77 5.87 -6.15
N GLU A 29 -4.82 4.88 -7.03
CA GLU A 29 -5.67 3.70 -6.89
C GLU A 29 -4.88 2.38 -6.87
N ILE A 30 -5.42 1.39 -6.15
CA ILE A 30 -4.84 0.05 -6.12
C ILE A 30 -5.20 -0.64 -7.45
N LYS A 31 -4.20 -0.83 -8.31
CA LYS A 31 -4.38 -1.44 -9.62
C LYS A 31 -4.39 -2.96 -9.56
N LYS A 32 -3.51 -3.54 -8.74
CA LYS A 32 -3.36 -5.00 -8.61
C LYS A 32 -2.79 -5.36 -7.25
N ILE A 33 -3.28 -6.47 -6.70
CA ILE A 33 -2.70 -7.14 -5.53
C ILE A 33 -2.23 -8.52 -5.99
N ASP A 34 -0.95 -8.81 -5.83
CA ASP A 34 -0.36 -10.11 -6.12
C ASP A 34 0.07 -10.79 -4.82
N LEU A 35 -0.73 -11.76 -4.37
CA LEU A 35 -0.48 -12.49 -3.13
C LEU A 35 0.57 -13.60 -3.29
N ASN A 36 0.89 -14.02 -4.52
CA ASN A 36 1.94 -15.00 -4.73
C ASN A 36 3.32 -14.36 -4.51
N GLU A 37 3.48 -13.12 -4.96
CA GLU A 37 4.71 -12.35 -4.78
C GLU A 37 4.67 -11.41 -3.58
N ASN A 38 3.54 -11.32 -2.85
CA ASN A 38 3.29 -10.36 -1.77
C ASN A 38 3.53 -8.91 -2.19
N LYS A 39 3.04 -8.52 -3.37
CA LYS A 39 3.20 -7.17 -3.93
C LYS A 39 1.87 -6.48 -4.16
N ILE A 40 1.85 -5.18 -3.89
CA ILE A 40 0.71 -4.30 -4.16
C ILE A 40 1.17 -3.25 -5.17
N PHE A 41 0.42 -3.13 -6.26
CA PHE A 41 0.70 -2.18 -7.34
C PHE A 41 -0.29 -1.02 -7.23
N ILE A 42 0.26 0.17 -7.01
CA ILE A 42 -0.48 1.43 -6.90
C ILE A 42 -0.16 2.25 -8.14
N GLU A 43 -1.19 2.79 -8.78
CA GLU A 43 -1.07 3.70 -9.92
C GLU A 43 -1.60 5.08 -9.50
N GLY A 44 -0.83 6.14 -9.77
CA GLY A 44 -1.15 7.52 -9.44
C GLY A 44 -0.80 8.46 -10.58
#